data_AF-A0AAV3TCI2-F1
#
_entry.id   AF-A0AAV3TCI2-F1
#
_cell.length_a   1.000
_cell.length_b   1.000
_cell.length_c   1.000
_cell.angle_alpha   90.00
_cell.angle_beta   90.00
_cell.angle_gamma   90.00
#
_symmetry.space_group_name_H-M   'P 1'
#
loop_
_entity.id
_entity.type
_entity.pdbx_description
1 polymer ?
#
loop_
_entity_poly.entity_id
_entity_poly.type
_entity_poly.pdbx_seq_one_letter_code
_entity_poly.pdbx_strand_id
1 'polypeptide(L)'
;MSEQPFVVAIKESARERNESVDRLVADAGPRRRYGSRADAEAEAADLSADGGDVRLQAVAPRDDTDADAYLVGASRGAPPIPDGDPEDGWRYSVTADQYGALGEALLTAGDGAATPLDHYLRREFDLSREADLTVEVDADPAPVTAANRTGEWRPDCALTVKIAGRRVGTYRCEIKTGDGRLERNQRAIAEATASETPALLARVDVTELPAEYEVSFERLGDDDAAGDPAQRTVDDWE
;
A
#
# COMPACT_ATOMS: atom_id res chain seq x y z
N MET A 1 -3.83 -33.90 26.77
CA MET A 1 -3.41 -32.49 26.81
C MET A 1 -4.53 -31.72 26.15
N SER A 2 -5.27 -30.91 26.89
CA SER A 2 -6.30 -30.06 26.29
C SER A 2 -5.59 -29.03 25.42
N GLU A 3 -5.82 -29.04 24.11
CA GLU A 3 -5.32 -27.98 23.23
C GLU A 3 -5.87 -26.65 23.75
N GLN A 4 -4.99 -25.65 23.88
CA GLN A 4 -5.44 -24.32 24.30
C GLN A 4 -6.34 -23.77 23.19
N PRO A 5 -7.51 -23.21 23.54
CA PRO A 5 -8.45 -22.70 22.53
C PRO A 5 -7.82 -21.53 21.76
N PHE A 6 -8.03 -21.50 20.44
CA PHE A 6 -7.59 -20.40 19.60
C PHE A 6 -8.53 -19.21 19.76
N VAL A 7 -8.02 -18.08 20.28
CA VAL A 7 -8.79 -16.90 20.64
C VAL A 7 -8.71 -15.85 19.53
N VAL A 8 -9.87 -15.44 19.01
CA VAL A 8 -9.98 -14.36 18.02
C VAL A 8 -10.67 -13.16 18.64
N ALA A 9 -10.05 -11.99 18.58
CA ALA A 9 -10.70 -10.74 18.93
C ALA A 9 -11.29 -10.06 17.68
N ILE A 10 -12.57 -9.71 17.76
CA ILE A 10 -13.30 -9.08 16.65
C ILE A 10 -13.08 -7.57 16.71
N LYS A 11 -12.56 -6.99 15.63
CA LYS A 11 -12.31 -5.54 15.52
C LYS A 11 -13.54 -4.82 14.97
N GLU A 12 -13.63 -3.53 15.27
CA GLU A 12 -14.70 -2.64 14.81
C GLU A 12 -14.87 -2.67 13.28
N SER A 13 -13.76 -2.69 12.54
CA SER A 13 -13.77 -2.79 11.07
C SER A 13 -14.44 -4.04 10.51
N ALA A 14 -14.51 -5.15 11.28
CA ALA A 14 -15.26 -6.33 10.88
C ALA A 14 -16.77 -6.16 11.12
N ARG A 15 -17.15 -5.46 12.20
CA ARG A 15 -18.54 -5.20 12.58
C ARG A 15 -19.21 -4.20 11.64
N GLU A 16 -18.50 -3.13 11.31
CA GLU A 16 -18.97 -2.13 10.34
C GLU A 16 -19.17 -2.73 8.95
N ARG A 17 -18.32 -3.71 8.59
CA ARG A 17 -18.33 -4.33 7.27
C ARG A 17 -19.34 -5.47 7.14
N ASN A 18 -19.65 -6.16 8.22
CA ASN A 18 -20.49 -7.35 8.20
C ASN A 18 -21.48 -7.33 9.36
N GLU A 19 -22.76 -7.10 9.05
CA GLU A 19 -23.84 -7.05 10.05
C GLU A 19 -24.00 -8.37 10.82
N SER A 20 -23.67 -9.50 10.20
CA SER A 20 -23.67 -10.80 10.89
C SER A 20 -22.55 -10.89 11.92
N VAL A 21 -21.42 -10.23 11.69
CA VAL A 21 -20.36 -10.06 12.71
C VAL A 21 -20.82 -9.11 13.82
N ASP A 22 -21.54 -8.04 13.51
CA ASP A 22 -22.07 -7.16 14.56
C ASP A 22 -23.10 -7.89 15.46
N ARG A 23 -24.01 -8.65 14.86
CA ARG A 23 -24.93 -9.56 15.58
C ARG A 23 -24.17 -10.59 16.42
N LEU A 24 -23.13 -11.20 15.85
CA LEU A 24 -22.28 -12.16 16.56
C LEU A 24 -21.63 -11.54 17.81
N VAL A 25 -21.18 -10.29 17.73
CA VAL A 25 -20.60 -9.55 18.87
C VAL A 25 -21.67 -9.18 19.89
N ALA A 26 -22.88 -8.80 19.45
CA ALA A 26 -23.99 -8.53 20.36
C ALA A 26 -24.40 -9.77 21.17
N ASP A 27 -24.38 -10.95 20.55
CA ASP A 27 -24.81 -12.20 21.16
C ASP A 27 -23.73 -12.87 22.02
N ALA A 28 -22.47 -12.88 21.56
CA ALA A 28 -21.39 -13.66 22.16
C ALA A 28 -20.19 -12.82 22.65
N GLY A 29 -20.23 -11.50 22.44
CA GLY A 29 -19.17 -10.57 22.80
C GLY A 29 -18.04 -10.47 21.76
N PRO A 30 -17.08 -9.55 21.97
CA PRO A 30 -16.05 -9.20 20.98
C PRO A 30 -14.87 -10.20 20.90
N ARG A 31 -14.97 -11.36 21.57
CA ARG A 31 -13.93 -12.40 21.55
C ARG A 31 -14.56 -13.76 21.37
N ARG A 32 -13.98 -14.55 20.47
CA ARG A 32 -14.42 -15.90 20.13
C ARG A 32 -13.31 -16.90 20.45
N ARG A 33 -13.71 -18.10 20.87
CA ARG A 33 -12.79 -19.21 21.16
C ARG A 33 -13.11 -20.35 20.22
N TYR A 34 -12.07 -20.88 19.59
CA TYR A 34 -12.15 -21.95 18.61
C TYR A 34 -11.32 -23.14 19.07
N GLY A 35 -11.65 -24.33 18.57
CA GLY A 35 -10.83 -25.52 18.81
C GLY A 35 -9.46 -25.41 18.14
N SER A 36 -9.43 -24.77 16.97
CA SER A 36 -8.23 -24.53 16.19
C SER A 36 -8.31 -23.25 15.37
N ARG A 37 -7.18 -22.86 14.78
CA ARG A 37 -7.15 -21.79 13.77
C ARG A 37 -7.99 -22.11 12.54
N ALA A 38 -8.02 -23.38 12.11
CA ALA A 38 -8.79 -23.80 10.94
C ALA A 38 -10.29 -23.60 11.15
N ASP A 39 -10.80 -23.85 12.36
CA ASP A 39 -12.21 -23.61 12.69
C ASP A 39 -12.54 -22.11 12.65
N ALA A 40 -11.60 -21.26 13.11
CA ALA A 40 -11.76 -19.81 13.03
C ALA A 40 -11.73 -19.29 11.58
N GLU A 41 -10.91 -19.89 10.71
CA GLU A 41 -10.85 -19.56 9.29
C GLU A 41 -12.12 -20.00 8.56
N ALA A 42 -12.69 -21.17 8.93
CA ALA A 42 -13.97 -21.63 8.39
C ALA A 42 -15.13 -20.69 8.79
N GLU A 43 -15.24 -20.32 10.06
CA GLU A 43 -16.30 -19.37 10.50
C GLU A 43 -16.13 -18.00 9.82
N ALA A 44 -14.89 -17.52 9.61
CA ALA A 44 -14.65 -16.27 8.87
C ALA A 44 -15.08 -16.36 7.39
N ALA A 45 -14.93 -17.53 6.76
CA ALA A 45 -15.40 -17.76 5.40
C ALA A 45 -16.94 -17.79 5.34
N ASP A 46 -17.60 -18.47 6.28
CA ASP A 46 -19.06 -18.50 6.38
C ASP A 46 -19.64 -17.09 6.60
N LEU A 47 -19.05 -16.32 7.53
CA LEU A 47 -19.44 -14.93 7.76
C LEU A 47 -19.28 -14.07 6.50
N SER A 48 -18.21 -14.27 5.74
CA SER A 48 -18.00 -13.55 4.48
C SER A 48 -19.01 -13.96 3.40
N ALA A 49 -19.46 -15.22 3.39
CA ALA A 49 -20.52 -15.66 2.47
C ALA A 49 -21.89 -15.05 2.79
N ASP A 50 -22.15 -14.79 4.08
CA ASP A 50 -23.40 -14.23 4.58
C ASP A 50 -23.45 -12.68 4.59
N GLY A 51 -22.37 -11.99 4.22
CA GLY A 51 -22.28 -10.53 4.35
C GLY A 51 -21.03 -9.93 3.71
N GLY A 52 -20.51 -8.84 4.29
CA GLY A 52 -19.29 -8.21 3.79
C GLY A 52 -18.03 -9.01 4.14
N ASP A 53 -17.01 -8.97 3.27
CA ASP A 53 -15.79 -9.77 3.43
C ASP A 53 -15.06 -9.48 4.74
N VAL A 54 -14.75 -10.54 5.48
CA VAL A 54 -13.94 -10.50 6.70
C VAL A 54 -12.81 -11.52 6.61
N ARG A 55 -11.72 -11.27 7.33
CA ARG A 55 -10.57 -12.18 7.36
C ARG A 55 -9.89 -12.22 8.71
N LEU A 56 -9.17 -13.30 8.97
CA LEU A 56 -8.26 -13.38 10.11
C LEU A 56 -6.94 -12.68 9.81
N GLN A 57 -6.44 -11.96 10.80
CA GLN A 57 -5.15 -11.30 10.82
C GLN A 57 -4.39 -11.74 12.07
N ALA A 58 -3.13 -12.14 11.93
CA ALA A 58 -2.31 -12.51 13.08
C ALA A 58 -2.09 -11.32 14.02
N VAL A 59 -2.03 -11.57 15.32
CA VAL A 59 -1.70 -10.55 16.33
C VAL A 59 -0.27 -10.07 16.13
N ALA A 60 -0.05 -8.76 16.31
CA ALA A 60 1.28 -8.20 16.17
C ALA A 60 2.18 -8.75 17.29
N PRO A 61 3.43 -9.15 17.02
CA PRO A 61 4.32 -9.81 17.98
C PRO A 61 4.73 -9.01 19.23
N ARG A 62 4.28 -7.76 19.36
CA ARG A 62 4.49 -6.89 20.53
C ARG A 62 3.16 -6.45 21.17
N ASP A 63 2.06 -6.96 20.65
CA ASP A 63 0.73 -6.71 21.16
C ASP A 63 0.52 -7.67 22.34
N ASP A 64 0.27 -7.10 23.51
CA ASP A 64 0.06 -7.82 24.77
C ASP A 64 -1.41 -8.23 24.97
N THR A 65 -2.22 -8.13 23.91
CA THR A 65 -3.60 -8.62 23.90
C THR A 65 -3.63 -10.14 24.07
N ASP A 66 -4.53 -10.60 24.95
CA ASP A 66 -4.90 -12.02 25.12
C ASP A 66 -5.77 -12.51 23.94
N ALA A 67 -5.18 -12.55 22.75
CA ALA A 67 -5.77 -13.06 21.51
C ALA A 67 -4.68 -13.66 20.61
N ASP A 68 -5.04 -14.68 19.85
CA ASP A 68 -4.16 -15.33 18.86
C ASP A 68 -4.29 -14.71 17.47
N ALA A 69 -5.48 -14.17 17.14
CA ALA A 69 -5.75 -13.46 15.90
C ALA A 69 -6.84 -12.37 16.05
N TYR A 70 -6.96 -11.55 15.02
CA TYR A 70 -7.99 -10.55 14.84
C TYR A 70 -8.90 -10.88 13.67
N LEU A 71 -10.22 -10.78 13.87
CA LEU A 71 -11.17 -10.73 12.76
C LEU A 71 -11.31 -9.27 12.35
N VAL A 72 -10.97 -8.97 11.09
CA VAL A 72 -11.01 -7.61 10.51
C VAL A 72 -11.81 -7.63 9.22
N GLY A 73 -12.37 -6.49 8.81
CA GLY A 73 -12.89 -6.33 7.46
C GLY A 73 -11.78 -6.53 6.43
N ALA A 74 -12.01 -7.32 5.38
CA ALA A 74 -11.06 -7.47 4.30
C ALA A 74 -11.13 -6.24 3.36
N SER A 75 -9.97 -5.72 2.93
CA SER A 75 -9.94 -4.72 1.84
C SER A 75 -10.33 -5.40 0.53
N ARG A 76 -11.17 -4.71 -0.25
CA ARG A 76 -12.06 -5.25 -1.29
C ARG A 76 -11.32 -5.98 -2.42
N GLY A 77 -12.03 -6.95 -3.03
CA GLY A 77 -11.88 -7.29 -4.44
C GLY A 77 -12.12 -6.09 -5.37
N ALA A 78 -12.17 -6.34 -6.68
CA ALA A 78 -12.28 -5.29 -7.69
C ALA A 78 -13.37 -4.24 -7.32
N PRO A 79 -13.08 -2.93 -7.46
CA PRO A 79 -14.07 -1.90 -7.19
C PRO A 79 -15.32 -2.12 -8.06
N PRO A 80 -16.52 -1.79 -7.57
CA PRO A 80 -17.74 -1.91 -8.35
C PRO A 80 -17.62 -1.13 -9.66
N ILE A 81 -18.16 -1.69 -10.74
CA ILE A 81 -18.23 -1.00 -12.03
C ILE A 81 -19.22 0.17 -11.87
N PRO A 82 -18.83 1.41 -12.17
CA PRO A 82 -19.73 2.55 -12.10
C PRO A 82 -20.92 2.40 -13.06
N ASP A 83 -22.10 2.85 -12.64
CA ASP A 83 -23.27 2.95 -13.51
C ASP A 83 -23.12 4.15 -14.46
N GLY A 84 -23.68 4.06 -15.68
CA GLY A 84 -23.72 5.16 -16.65
C GLY A 84 -22.64 5.11 -17.73
N ASP A 85 -22.69 6.07 -18.65
CA ASP A 85 -21.74 6.17 -19.77
C ASP A 85 -20.39 6.73 -19.29
N PRO A 86 -19.24 6.19 -19.75
CA PRO A 86 -17.92 6.73 -19.41
C PRO A 86 -17.71 8.19 -19.84
N GLU A 87 -18.48 8.72 -20.79
CA GLU A 87 -18.45 10.14 -21.18
C GLU A 87 -19.03 11.05 -20.09
N ASP A 88 -20.01 10.56 -19.32
CA ASP A 88 -20.67 11.30 -18.24
C ASP A 88 -19.86 11.36 -16.93
N GLY A 89 -18.73 10.64 -16.90
CA GLY A 89 -17.83 10.58 -15.75
C GLY A 89 -18.14 9.42 -14.80
N TRP A 90 -17.10 8.65 -14.52
CA TRP A 90 -17.14 7.50 -13.63
C TRP A 90 -16.45 7.81 -12.31
N ARG A 91 -17.18 7.62 -11.21
CA ARG A 91 -16.68 7.88 -9.86
C ARG A 91 -16.13 6.62 -9.21
N TYR A 92 -14.94 6.75 -8.65
CA TYR A 92 -14.24 5.68 -7.95
C TYR A 92 -13.79 6.15 -6.57
N SER A 93 -13.84 5.25 -5.59
CA SER A 93 -13.12 5.46 -4.32
C SER A 93 -11.62 5.25 -4.52
N VAL A 94 -10.81 6.06 -3.83
CA VAL A 94 -9.35 5.87 -3.81
C VAL A 94 -9.01 4.70 -2.89
N THR A 95 -8.18 3.79 -3.40
CA THR A 95 -7.71 2.62 -2.63
C THR A 95 -6.42 2.92 -1.87
N ALA A 96 -6.11 2.11 -0.86
CA ALA A 96 -4.85 2.22 -0.12
C ALA A 96 -3.62 2.08 -1.04
N ASP A 97 -3.68 1.17 -2.01
CA ASP A 97 -2.60 0.95 -2.98
C ASP A 97 -2.40 2.17 -3.89
N GLN A 98 -3.50 2.83 -4.31
CA GLN A 98 -3.43 4.09 -5.07
C GLN A 98 -2.85 5.24 -4.23
N TYR A 99 -3.18 5.34 -2.95
CA TYR A 99 -2.51 6.28 -2.07
C TYR A 99 -1.02 5.97 -1.94
N GLY A 100 -0.65 4.69 -1.79
CA GLY A 100 0.75 4.23 -1.79
C GLY A 100 1.52 4.68 -3.02
N ALA A 101 1.00 4.33 -4.20
CA ALA A 101 1.58 4.70 -5.49
C ALA A 101 1.67 6.22 -5.68
N LEU A 102 0.68 6.98 -5.22
CA LEU A 102 0.73 8.44 -5.24
C LEU A 102 1.83 8.98 -4.32
N GLY A 103 1.98 8.44 -3.11
CA GLY A 103 3.05 8.82 -2.19
C GLY A 103 4.44 8.58 -2.78
N GLU A 104 4.63 7.45 -3.46
CA GLU A 104 5.86 7.16 -4.20
C GLU A 104 6.08 8.15 -5.34
N ALA A 105 5.06 8.38 -6.18
CA ALA A 105 5.12 9.33 -7.30
C ALA A 105 5.44 10.76 -6.83
N LEU A 106 4.88 11.21 -5.70
CA LEU A 106 5.16 12.53 -5.11
C LEU A 106 6.63 12.72 -4.72
N LEU A 107 7.40 11.64 -4.57
CA LEU A 107 8.82 11.69 -4.24
C LEU A 107 9.74 11.26 -5.38
N THR A 108 9.23 10.56 -6.39
CA THR A 108 10.05 9.93 -7.44
C THR A 108 9.75 10.43 -8.85
N ALA A 109 8.55 10.98 -9.10
CA ALA A 109 8.16 11.44 -10.43
C ALA A 109 8.82 12.78 -10.80
N GLY A 110 9.17 12.92 -12.07
CA GLY A 110 9.78 14.13 -12.66
C GLY A 110 11.29 14.03 -12.88
N ASP A 111 11.84 15.00 -13.60
CA ASP A 111 13.27 15.03 -13.95
C ASP A 111 14.12 15.51 -12.75
N GLY A 112 14.47 14.58 -11.85
CA GLY A 112 15.69 14.71 -11.02
C GLY A 112 15.63 15.53 -9.73
N ALA A 113 14.45 15.63 -9.11
CA ALA A 113 14.22 15.71 -7.65
C ALA A 113 12.76 16.08 -7.42
N ALA A 114 12.00 15.25 -6.70
CA ALA A 114 10.80 15.77 -6.08
C ALA A 114 11.21 16.84 -5.04
N THR A 115 10.54 17.99 -5.06
CA THR A 115 10.78 19.13 -4.15
C THR A 115 11.03 18.74 -2.69
N PRO A 116 10.33 17.75 -2.09
CA PRO A 116 10.59 17.32 -0.72
C PRO A 116 11.99 16.69 -0.50
N LEU A 117 12.48 15.88 -1.45
CA LEU A 117 13.80 15.24 -1.36
C LEU A 117 14.94 16.25 -1.52
N ASP A 118 14.80 17.21 -2.44
CA ASP A 118 15.74 18.33 -2.57
C ASP A 118 15.85 19.10 -1.24
N HIS A 119 14.71 19.47 -0.63
CA HIS A 119 14.71 20.18 0.65
C HIS A 119 15.34 19.39 1.79
N TYR A 120 15.06 18.08 1.89
CA TYR A 120 15.67 17.22 2.88
C TYR A 120 17.20 17.18 2.72
N LEU A 121 17.68 16.93 1.50
CA LEU A 121 19.11 16.81 1.21
C LEU A 121 19.85 18.14 1.38
N ARG A 122 19.26 19.27 1.01
CA ARG A 122 19.85 20.59 1.30
C ARG A 122 20.03 20.81 2.80
N ARG A 123 19.05 20.41 3.61
CA ARG A 123 19.17 20.50 5.07
C ARG A 123 20.24 19.57 5.62
N GLU A 124 20.29 18.33 5.13
CA GLU A 124 21.27 17.32 5.53
C GLU A 124 22.72 17.79 5.27
N PHE A 125 22.95 18.41 4.12
CA PHE A 125 24.27 18.90 3.70
C PHE A 125 24.52 20.39 4.01
N ASP A 126 23.65 21.04 4.80
CA ASP A 126 23.73 22.46 5.17
C ASP A 126 23.94 23.41 3.96
N LEU A 127 23.14 23.20 2.91
CA LEU A 127 23.25 23.92 1.64
C LEU A 127 22.28 25.09 1.55
N SER A 128 22.73 26.17 0.92
CA SER A 128 21.86 27.27 0.50
C SER A 128 20.93 26.83 -0.64
N ARG A 129 19.89 27.63 -0.91
CA ARG A 129 19.00 27.43 -2.07
C ARG A 129 19.71 27.56 -3.42
N GLU A 130 20.79 28.32 -3.46
CA GLU A 130 21.56 28.62 -4.68
C GLU A 130 22.67 27.59 -4.93
N ALA A 131 22.92 26.70 -3.97
CA ALA A 131 23.91 25.64 -4.12
C ALA A 131 23.50 24.70 -5.26
N ASP A 132 24.49 24.35 -6.09
CA ASP A 132 24.36 23.37 -7.17
C ASP A 132 24.22 21.96 -6.58
N LEU A 133 22.97 21.53 -6.41
CA LEU A 133 22.57 20.22 -5.95
C LEU A 133 21.87 19.50 -7.10
N THR A 134 22.30 18.29 -7.39
CA THR A 134 21.63 17.37 -8.32
C THR A 134 21.29 16.08 -7.57
N VAL A 135 20.05 15.62 -7.73
CA VAL A 135 19.56 14.38 -7.13
C VAL A 135 19.08 13.46 -8.24
N GLU A 136 19.84 12.41 -8.51
CA GLU A 136 19.41 11.37 -9.46
C GLU A 136 18.57 10.36 -8.69
N VAL A 137 17.33 10.14 -9.15
CA VAL A 137 16.39 9.19 -8.54
C VAL A 137 16.29 7.95 -9.43
N ASP A 138 16.56 6.80 -8.84
CA ASP A 138 16.26 5.48 -9.40
C ASP A 138 14.99 4.96 -8.70
N ALA A 139 13.88 4.90 -9.42
CA ALA A 139 12.56 4.50 -8.89
C ALA A 139 12.32 2.98 -8.90
N ASP A 140 13.27 2.17 -9.40
CA ASP A 140 13.19 0.71 -9.33
C ASP A 140 14.58 0.11 -9.03
N PRO A 141 15.13 0.37 -7.83
CA PRO A 141 16.45 -0.09 -7.49
C PRO A 141 16.48 -1.61 -7.25
N ALA A 142 17.65 -2.21 -7.48
CA ALA A 142 17.86 -3.62 -7.25
C ALA A 142 17.60 -4.03 -5.78
N PRO A 143 17.07 -5.25 -5.53
CA PRO A 143 16.90 -5.77 -4.18
C PRO A 143 18.21 -5.86 -3.39
N VAL A 144 18.07 -5.72 -2.07
CA VAL A 144 19.17 -5.76 -1.12
C VAL A 144 19.01 -6.96 -0.21
N THR A 145 20.10 -7.69 -0.04
CA THR A 145 20.21 -8.81 0.91
C THR A 145 21.24 -8.48 1.98
N ALA A 146 21.09 -9.06 3.18
CA ALA A 146 22.11 -8.97 4.22
C ALA A 146 22.66 -10.36 4.56
N ALA A 147 23.98 -10.50 4.69
CA ALA A 147 24.67 -11.79 4.81
C ALA A 147 24.15 -12.71 5.93
N ASN A 148 23.57 -12.14 6.99
CA ASN A 148 23.03 -12.87 8.15
C ASN A 148 21.50 -12.75 8.27
N ARG A 149 20.78 -12.50 7.16
CA ARG A 149 19.32 -12.36 7.12
C ARG A 149 18.74 -13.19 5.99
N THR A 150 17.54 -13.71 6.20
CA THR A 150 16.79 -14.41 5.16
C THR A 150 15.92 -13.42 4.39
N GLY A 151 15.87 -13.58 3.07
CA GLY A 151 15.04 -12.75 2.18
C GLY A 151 15.75 -11.50 1.69
N GLU A 152 14.99 -10.67 1.00
CA GLU A 152 15.47 -9.41 0.40
C GLU A 152 14.57 -8.25 0.82
N TRP A 153 15.14 -7.06 0.81
CA TRP A 153 14.41 -5.80 0.87
C TRP A 153 14.55 -5.11 -0.48
N ARG A 154 13.44 -4.75 -1.11
CA ARG A 154 13.40 -3.94 -2.32
C ARG A 154 13.05 -2.51 -1.91
N PRO A 155 14.00 -1.57 -1.93
CA PRO A 155 13.70 -0.17 -1.65
C PRO A 155 12.77 0.40 -2.73
N ASP A 156 11.93 1.36 -2.36
CA ASP A 156 11.02 2.04 -3.29
C ASP A 156 11.77 3.01 -4.21
N CYS A 157 12.90 3.57 -3.75
CA CYS A 157 13.83 4.27 -4.64
C CYS A 157 15.27 4.28 -4.10
N ALA A 158 16.22 4.65 -4.96
CA ALA A 158 17.58 4.97 -4.58
C ALA A 158 17.97 6.36 -5.08
N LEU A 159 18.73 7.10 -4.27
CA LEU A 159 19.17 8.45 -4.58
C LEU A 159 20.68 8.47 -4.80
N THR A 160 21.13 9.15 -5.85
CA THR A 160 22.53 9.57 -6.00
C THR A 160 22.59 11.08 -5.88
N VAL A 161 23.33 11.57 -4.88
CA VAL A 161 23.41 13.00 -4.55
C VAL A 161 24.73 13.57 -5.02
N LYS A 162 24.67 14.64 -5.82
CA LYS A 162 25.83 15.38 -6.31
C LYS A 162 25.76 16.85 -5.89
N ILE A 163 26.88 17.38 -5.39
CA ILE A 163 27.04 18.78 -5.05
C ILE A 163 28.18 19.35 -5.91
N ALA A 164 27.91 20.44 -6.63
CA ALA A 164 28.84 21.02 -7.60
C ALA A 164 29.41 19.96 -8.57
N GLY A 165 28.53 19.08 -9.08
CA GLY A 165 28.86 17.97 -9.97
C GLY A 165 29.60 16.78 -9.34
N ARG A 166 29.94 16.82 -8.04
CA ARG A 166 30.66 15.72 -7.36
C ARG A 166 29.68 14.88 -6.55
N ARG A 167 29.73 13.55 -6.71
CA ARG A 167 28.93 12.63 -5.89
C ARG A 167 29.38 12.70 -4.43
N VAL A 168 28.45 13.03 -3.54
CA VAL A 168 28.68 13.17 -2.10
C VAL A 168 27.99 12.08 -1.28
N GLY A 169 26.98 11.41 -1.83
CA GLY A 169 26.25 10.38 -1.11
C GLY A 169 25.32 9.56 -1.99
N THR A 170 24.89 8.44 -1.43
CA THR A 170 23.84 7.58 -1.99
C THR A 170 22.91 7.16 -0.86
N TYR A 171 21.61 7.07 -1.14
CA TYR A 171 20.60 6.65 -0.18
C TYR A 171 19.70 5.58 -0.79
N ARG A 172 19.17 4.69 0.04
CA ARG A 172 18.04 3.81 -0.30
C ARG A 172 16.82 4.33 0.43
N CYS A 173 15.67 4.35 -0.19
CA CYS A 173 14.46 4.94 0.36
C CYS A 173 13.36 3.90 0.47
N GLU A 174 12.64 3.96 1.58
CA GLU A 174 11.31 3.39 1.72
C GLU A 174 10.32 4.54 1.86
N ILE A 175 9.22 4.48 1.14
CA ILE A 175 8.14 5.45 1.13
C ILE A 175 6.90 4.79 1.73
N LYS A 176 6.26 5.50 2.66
CA LYS A 176 5.01 5.06 3.26
C LYS A 176 4.02 6.20 3.29
N THR A 177 2.82 5.93 2.79
CA THR A 177 1.66 6.79 3.01
C THR A 177 1.03 6.49 4.37
N GLY A 178 0.76 7.55 5.14
CA GLY A 178 0.26 7.45 6.51
C GLY A 178 1.22 6.73 7.49
N ASP A 179 0.65 5.98 8.43
CA ASP A 179 1.36 5.38 9.57
C ASP A 179 1.99 4.00 9.27
N GLY A 180 2.06 3.64 7.98
CA GLY A 180 2.69 2.40 7.53
C GLY A 180 4.10 2.23 8.06
N ARG A 181 4.45 1.01 8.49
CA ARG A 181 5.80 0.66 8.96
C ARG A 181 6.40 -0.35 7.99
N LEU A 182 7.73 -0.31 7.82
CA LEU A 182 8.43 -1.41 7.17
C LEU A 182 8.14 -2.71 7.91
N GLU A 183 8.02 -3.79 7.15
CA GLU A 183 7.99 -5.11 7.73
C GLU A 183 9.26 -5.36 8.55
N ARG A 184 9.14 -6.15 9.63
CA ARG A 184 10.27 -6.40 10.54
C ARG A 184 11.50 -6.94 9.82
N ASN A 185 11.31 -7.78 8.81
CA ASN A 185 12.41 -8.34 8.04
C ASN A 185 13.07 -7.28 7.14
N GLN A 186 12.28 -6.52 6.38
CA GLN A 186 12.77 -5.42 5.54
C GLN A 186 13.55 -4.40 6.37
N ARG A 187 12.99 -3.98 7.52
CA ARG A 187 13.67 -3.09 8.46
C ARG A 187 15.00 -3.65 8.95
N ALA A 188 15.04 -4.94 9.30
CA ALA A 188 16.27 -5.58 9.77
C ALA A 188 17.34 -5.67 8.67
N ILE A 189 16.95 -5.83 7.40
CA ILE A 189 17.87 -5.81 6.24
C ILE A 189 18.36 -4.39 5.97
N ALA A 190 17.45 -3.40 5.98
CA ALA A 190 17.80 -1.98 5.84
C ALA A 190 18.79 -1.52 6.92
N GLU A 191 18.51 -1.81 8.20
CA GLU A 191 19.39 -1.48 9.32
C GLU A 191 20.75 -2.20 9.20
N ALA A 192 20.78 -3.46 8.75
CA ALA A 192 22.02 -4.22 8.59
C ALA A 192 22.91 -3.72 7.44
N THR A 193 22.34 -3.02 6.45
CA THR A 193 23.07 -2.52 5.27
C THR A 193 23.26 -1.00 5.29
N ALA A 194 22.70 -0.30 6.29
CA ALA A 194 22.71 1.15 6.42
C ALA A 194 24.12 1.75 6.54
N SER A 195 25.10 1.00 7.05
CA SER A 195 26.50 1.46 7.14
C SER A 195 27.18 1.59 5.78
N GLU A 196 26.74 0.85 4.77
CA GLU A 196 27.26 0.92 3.40
C GLU A 196 26.48 1.91 2.56
N THR A 197 25.14 1.93 2.72
CA THR A 197 24.27 2.89 2.06
C THR A 197 23.11 3.21 2.99
N PRO A 198 23.03 4.44 3.53
CA PRO A 198 21.97 4.83 4.45
C PRO A 198 20.58 4.60 3.90
N ALA A 199 19.67 4.13 4.76
CA ALA A 199 18.26 3.96 4.45
C ALA A 199 17.44 5.16 4.96
N LEU A 200 16.67 5.79 4.09
CA LEU A 200 15.70 6.84 4.40
C LEU A 200 14.31 6.23 4.46
N LEU A 201 13.53 6.59 5.49
CA LEU A 201 12.10 6.30 5.54
C LEU A 201 11.35 7.61 5.36
N ALA A 202 10.78 7.82 4.19
CA ALA A 202 9.94 8.96 3.89
C ALA A 202 8.48 8.66 4.26
N ARG A 203 7.83 9.61 4.92
CA ARG A 203 6.41 9.54 5.28
C ARG A 203 5.65 10.60 4.52
N VAL A 204 4.66 10.18 3.76
CA VAL A 204 3.78 11.08 3.03
C VAL A 204 2.42 11.05 3.70
N ASP A 205 2.02 12.19 4.26
CA ASP A 205 0.67 12.37 4.77
C ASP A 205 -0.24 12.72 3.57
N VAL A 206 -1.24 11.87 3.34
CA VAL A 206 -2.22 12.00 2.27
C VAL A 206 -3.64 12.15 2.80
N THR A 207 -3.79 12.45 4.10
CA THR A 207 -5.10 12.54 4.76
C THR A 207 -5.98 13.67 4.23
N GLU A 208 -5.39 14.72 3.66
CA GLU A 208 -6.11 15.83 3.04
C GLU A 208 -6.47 15.59 1.55
N LEU A 209 -6.09 14.45 0.97
CA LEU A 209 -6.43 14.12 -0.41
C LEU A 209 -7.88 13.62 -0.53
N PRO A 210 -8.53 13.84 -1.69
CA PRO A 210 -9.90 13.39 -1.90
C PRO A 210 -10.01 11.86 -1.78
N ALA A 211 -11.10 11.40 -1.17
CA ALA A 211 -11.40 9.96 -1.01
C ALA A 211 -12.03 9.35 -2.28
N GLU A 212 -12.44 10.18 -3.23
CA GLU A 212 -13.04 9.79 -4.50
C GLU A 212 -12.48 10.66 -5.63
N TYR A 213 -12.49 10.10 -6.84
CA TYR A 213 -12.14 10.81 -8.06
C TYR A 213 -13.10 10.42 -9.18
N GLU A 214 -13.25 11.31 -10.16
CA GLU A 214 -14.05 11.11 -11.36
C GLU A 214 -13.11 11.03 -12.57
N VAL A 215 -13.37 10.08 -13.46
CA VAL A 215 -12.66 9.94 -14.74
C VAL A 215 -13.70 9.88 -15.84
N SER A 216 -13.56 10.74 -16.85
CA SER A 216 -14.32 10.67 -18.10
C SER A 216 -13.40 10.34 -19.26
N PHE A 217 -13.96 9.70 -20.29
CA PHE A 217 -13.23 9.31 -21.48
C PHE A 217 -13.89 9.95 -22.70
N GLU A 218 -13.11 10.67 -23.50
CA GLU A 218 -13.54 11.21 -24.78
C GLU A 218 -12.78 10.49 -25.90
N ARG A 219 -13.52 9.92 -26.87
CA ARG A 219 -12.91 9.35 -28.07
C ARG A 219 -12.66 10.45 -29.09
N LEU A 220 -11.40 10.65 -29.48
CA LEU A 220 -11.03 11.60 -30.52
C LEU A 220 -11.06 10.92 -31.90
N GLY A 221 -11.70 11.57 -32.88
CA GLY A 221 -11.66 11.15 -34.29
C GLY A 221 -12.94 10.52 -34.87
N ASP A 222 -14.05 10.51 -34.14
CA ASP A 222 -15.38 10.06 -34.61
C ASP A 222 -16.15 11.15 -35.38
N ASP A 223 -15.44 12.04 -36.09
CA ASP A 223 -16.09 12.80 -37.16
C ASP A 223 -16.42 11.79 -38.28
N ASP A 224 -17.68 11.74 -38.73
CA ASP A 224 -18.34 10.87 -39.75
C ASP A 224 -17.61 10.75 -41.13
N ALA A 225 -16.29 10.62 -41.17
CA ALA A 225 -15.46 10.76 -42.36
C ALA A 225 -14.22 9.86 -42.37
N ALA A 226 -14.27 8.68 -41.74
CA ALA A 226 -13.47 7.51 -42.12
C ALA A 226 -14.06 6.30 -41.41
N GLY A 227 -14.29 5.20 -42.12
CA GLY A 227 -14.91 3.99 -41.56
C GLY A 227 -14.32 3.60 -40.22
N ASP A 228 -15.20 3.21 -39.29
CA ASP A 228 -14.91 2.75 -37.93
C ASP A 228 -13.59 1.98 -37.91
N PRO A 229 -12.54 2.45 -37.17
CA PRO A 229 -11.29 1.72 -37.11
C PRO A 229 -11.62 0.32 -36.61
N ALA A 230 -11.36 -0.70 -37.45
CA ALA A 230 -11.72 -2.09 -37.20
C ALA A 230 -11.01 -2.62 -35.93
N GLN A 231 -11.53 -2.26 -34.76
CA GLN A 231 -11.23 -2.92 -33.52
C GLN A 231 -11.80 -4.31 -33.67
N ARG A 232 -10.92 -5.30 -33.74
CA ARG A 232 -11.34 -6.69 -33.79
C ARG A 232 -12.10 -6.99 -32.51
N THR A 233 -13.38 -7.29 -32.68
CA THR A 233 -14.21 -7.86 -31.64
C THR A 233 -13.77 -9.30 -31.39
N VAL A 234 -14.19 -9.88 -30.27
CA VAL A 234 -13.92 -11.29 -29.96
C VAL A 234 -14.46 -12.21 -31.07
N ASP A 235 -15.52 -11.78 -31.75
CA ASP A 235 -16.17 -12.51 -32.85
C ASP A 235 -15.35 -12.51 -34.15
N ASP A 236 -14.34 -11.65 -34.28
CA ASP A 236 -13.44 -11.61 -35.45
C ASP A 236 -12.32 -12.67 -35.40
N TRP A 237 -12.33 -13.53 -34.39
CA TRP A 237 -11.32 -14.58 -34.15
C TRP A 237 -11.82 -16.01 -34.42
N GLU A 238 -13.05 -16.20 -34.89
CA GLU A 238 -13.60 -17.51 -35.30
C GLU A 238 -13.28 -17.90 -36.76
#